data_AF-A0A0D0A032-F1
#
_entry.id   AF-A0A0D0A032-F1
#
_cell.length_a   1.000
_cell.length_b   1.000
_cell.length_c   1.000
_cell.angle_alpha   90.00
_cell.angle_beta   90.00
_cell.angle_gamma   90.00
#
_symmetry.space_group_name_H-M   'P 1'
#
loop_
_entity.id
_entity.type
_entity.pdbx_description
1 polymer ?
#
loop_
_entity_poly.entity_id
_entity_poly.type
_entity_poly.pdbx_seq_one_letter_code
_entity_poly.pdbx_strand_id
1 'polypeptide(L)'
;STHVGNSLVFFYPGGCTSTAVPGSIKYIISYEGEIQFVIQCQLCTNEDVLDPFCCYPHFPASLYSAQLSDMLELVWPSWVVCHFAQWQYSQGEVVILQLTQVCHESEFMTNN
;
A
#
# COMPACT_ATOMS: atom_id res chain seq x y z
N SER A 1 20.62 -4.17 5.10
CA SER A 1 20.17 -3.91 3.73
C SER A 1 18.68 -4.18 3.69
N THR A 2 17.85 -3.14 3.72
CA THR A 2 16.40 -3.29 3.61
C THR A 2 16.06 -3.01 2.15
N HIS A 3 15.80 -4.07 1.39
CA HIS A 3 15.30 -3.92 0.03
C HIS A 3 13.98 -3.14 0.08
N VAL A 4 13.91 -1.96 -0.54
CA VAL A 4 12.75 -1.05 -0.48
C VAL A 4 11.43 -1.77 -0.80
N GLY A 5 11.47 -2.74 -1.71
CA GLY A 5 10.30 -3.51 -2.13
C GLY A 5 9.57 -4.26 -1.01
N ASN A 6 10.23 -4.63 0.09
CA ASN A 6 9.56 -5.33 1.20
C ASN A 6 8.93 -4.36 2.23
N SER A 7 9.03 -3.05 2.01
CA SER A 7 8.51 -2.04 2.94
C SER A 7 7.23 -1.37 2.45
N LEU A 8 6.80 -1.60 1.22
CA LEU A 8 5.72 -0.88 0.56
C LEU A 8 4.38 -1.57 0.79
N VAL A 9 3.45 -0.91 1.48
CA VAL A 9 2.17 -1.49 1.88
C VAL A 9 1.00 -0.52 1.74
N PHE A 10 -0.17 -1.05 1.37
CA PHE A 10 -1.44 -0.38 1.66
C PHE A 10 -1.88 -0.77 3.06
N PHE A 11 -2.41 0.19 3.82
CA PHE A 11 -2.93 -0.04 5.16
C PHE A 11 -4.11 0.89 5.46
N TYR A 12 -4.88 0.56 6.50
CA TYR A 12 -5.97 1.39 6.99
C TYR A 12 -5.49 2.35 8.11
N PRO A 13 -5.47 3.68 7.86
CA PRO A 13 -5.06 4.65 8.86
C PRO A 13 -5.97 4.62 10.09
N GLY A 14 -5.38 4.62 11.28
CA GLY A 14 -6.09 4.51 12.55
C GLY A 14 -7.00 3.29 12.68
N GLY A 15 -6.84 2.27 11.83
CA GLY A 15 -7.70 1.09 11.78
C GLY A 15 -9.07 1.34 11.12
N CYS A 16 -9.26 2.49 10.48
CA CYS A 16 -10.50 2.82 9.79
C CYS A 16 -10.55 2.12 8.42
N THR A 17 -11.40 1.11 8.28
CA THR A 17 -11.50 0.27 7.06
C THR A 17 -12.16 0.94 5.86
N SER A 18 -12.40 2.26 5.92
CA SER A 18 -13.09 3.02 4.87
C SER A 18 -12.21 3.25 3.64
N THR A 19 -10.92 3.53 3.81
CA THR A 19 -9.99 3.81 2.71
C THR A 19 -8.59 3.41 3.10
N ALA A 20 -8.01 2.49 2.33
CA ALA A 20 -6.61 2.12 2.49
C ALA A 20 -5.72 3.13 1.77
N VAL A 21 -4.57 3.45 2.36
CA VAL A 21 -3.59 4.38 1.78
C VAL A 21 -2.24 3.69 1.60
N PRO A 22 -1.44 4.08 0.59
CA PRO A 22 -0.10 3.54 0.42
C PRO A 22 0.87 4.19 1.42
N GLY A 23 1.84 3.41 1.89
CA GLY A 23 2.93 3.89 2.70
C GLY A 23 4.15 2.98 2.68
N SER A 24 5.22 3.44 3.32
CA SER A 24 6.48 2.72 3.48
C SER A 24 6.75 2.44 4.95
N ILE A 25 6.87 1.16 5.32
CA ILE A 25 7.33 0.72 6.63
C ILE A 25 8.76 1.23 6.84
N LYS A 26 8.94 2.11 7.82
CA LYS A 26 10.25 2.62 8.23
C LYS A 26 10.87 1.78 9.33
N TYR A 27 10.02 1.34 10.26
CA TYR A 27 10.44 0.54 11.40
C TYR A 27 9.43 -0.56 11.69
N ILE A 28 9.94 -1.71 12.11
CA ILE A 28 9.16 -2.76 12.74
C ILE A 28 9.62 -2.74 14.20
N ILE A 29 8.70 -2.43 15.11
CA ILE A 29 9.01 -2.31 16.53
C ILE A 29 8.23 -3.37 17.31
N SER A 30 8.80 -3.78 18.45
CA SER A 30 8.08 -4.53 19.46
C SER A 30 7.81 -3.60 20.64
N TYR A 31 6.55 -3.47 21.01
CA TYR A 31 6.11 -2.68 22.16
C TYR A 31 5.14 -3.52 22.98
N GLU A 32 5.42 -3.72 24.26
CA GLU A 32 4.62 -4.55 25.18
C GLU A 32 4.37 -5.99 24.68
N GLY A 33 5.32 -6.54 23.91
CA GLY A 33 5.22 -7.90 23.36
C GLY A 33 4.48 -7.98 22.02
N GLU A 34 3.87 -6.89 21.58
CA GLU A 34 3.17 -6.80 20.29
C GLU A 34 4.05 -6.20 19.21
N ILE A 35 3.89 -6.69 17.98
CA ILE A 35 4.58 -6.15 16.80
C ILE A 35 3.76 -4.99 16.24
N GLN A 36 4.42 -3.86 15.99
CA GLN A 36 3.84 -2.71 15.32
C GLN A 36 4.71 -2.28 14.14
N PHE A 37 4.08 -1.68 13.14
CA PHE A 37 4.77 -1.01 12.05
C PHE A 37 4.71 0.49 12.26
N VAL A 38 5.84 1.16 12.02
CA VAL A 38 5.90 2.60 11.91
C VAL A 38 5.96 2.93 10.42
N ILE A 39 4.88 3.47 9.88
CA ILE A 39 4.68 3.68 8.45
C ILE A 39 4.72 5.18 8.15
N GLN A 40 5.37 5.53 7.04
CA GLN A 40 5.31 6.88 6.46
C GLN A 40 4.42 6.84 5.21
N CYS A 41 3.34 7.61 5.20
CA CYS A 41 2.34 7.58 4.11
C CYS A 41 2.90 8.18 2.81
N GLN A 42 2.49 7.63 1.67
CA GLN A 42 2.67 8.27 0.37
C GLN A 42 1.62 9.37 0.21
N LEU A 43 2.03 10.53 -0.30
CA LEU A 43 1.11 11.64 -0.56
C LEU A 43 0.32 11.41 -1.85
N CYS A 44 -0.92 11.91 -1.88
CA CYS A 44 -1.69 12.02 -3.10
C CYS A 44 -0.99 12.94 -4.10
N THR A 45 -1.28 12.77 -5.39
CA THR A 45 -0.90 13.77 -6.39
C THR A 45 -1.60 15.10 -6.14
N ASN A 46 -1.10 16.16 -6.76
CA ASN A 46 -1.82 17.43 -6.84
C ASN A 46 -3.15 17.23 -7.60
N GLU A 47 -4.20 17.96 -7.22
CA GLU A 47 -5.55 17.88 -7.82
C GLU A 47 -5.55 18.20 -9.32
N ASP A 48 -4.57 18.99 -9.79
CA ASP A 48 -4.41 19.34 -11.22
C ASP A 48 -3.82 18.19 -12.07
N VAL A 49 -3.32 17.12 -11.43
CA VAL A 49 -2.69 15.99 -12.14
C VAL A 49 -3.71 14.87 -12.34
N LEU A 50 -4.06 14.62 -13.60
CA LEU A 50 -4.94 13.52 -13.98
C LEU A 50 -4.21 12.17 -13.88
N ASP A 51 -4.80 11.22 -13.16
CA ASP A 51 -4.32 9.83 -13.15
C ASP A 51 -4.63 9.13 -14.49
N PRO A 52 -3.63 8.75 -15.30
CA PRO A 52 -3.87 8.07 -16.57
C PRO A 52 -4.45 6.65 -16.40
N PHE A 53 -4.35 6.06 -15.21
CA PHE A 53 -4.84 4.72 -14.93
C PHE A 53 -6.33 4.69 -14.57
N CYS A 54 -6.97 5.84 -14.32
CA CYS A 54 -8.40 5.90 -14.00
C CYS A 54 -9.30 5.34 -15.12
N CYS A 55 -8.81 5.35 -16.36
CA CYS A 55 -9.49 4.78 -17.52
C CYS A 55 -9.48 3.23 -17.55
N TYR A 56 -8.68 2.58 -16.69
CA TYR A 56 -8.45 1.13 -16.70
C TYR A 56 -8.86 0.50 -15.36
N PRO A 57 -10.17 0.36 -15.08
CA PRO A 57 -10.65 -0.10 -13.77
C PRO A 57 -10.24 -1.54 -13.40
N HIS A 58 -9.82 -2.34 -14.38
CA HIS A 58 -9.32 -3.71 -14.19
C HIS A 58 -7.82 -3.78 -13.93
N PHE A 59 -7.10 -2.65 -14.01
CA PHE A 59 -5.68 -2.55 -13.73
C PHE A 59 -5.51 -1.70 -12.47
N PRO A 60 -5.18 -2.28 -11.31
CA PRO A 60 -5.22 -1.61 -10.01
C PRO A 60 -3.98 -0.74 -9.77
N ALA A 61 -3.63 0.07 -10.77
CA ALA A 61 -2.60 1.08 -10.70
C ALA A 61 -3.24 2.45 -10.47
N SER A 62 -2.56 3.28 -9.69
CA SER A 62 -2.94 4.69 -9.53
C SER A 62 -1.71 5.56 -9.36
N LEU A 63 -1.85 6.83 -9.72
CA LEU A 63 -0.80 7.82 -9.62
C LEU A 63 -0.77 8.44 -8.22
N TYR A 64 0.42 8.55 -7.65
CA TYR A 64 0.68 9.22 -6.37
C TYR A 64 1.83 10.21 -6.51
N SER A 65 1.94 11.15 -5.57
CA SER A 65 3.16 11.96 -5.45
C SER A 65 4.32 11.06 -5.08
N ALA A 66 5.52 11.34 -5.59
CA ALA A 66 6.74 10.65 -5.19
C ALA A 66 7.15 10.96 -3.73
N GLN A 67 6.55 11.99 -3.13
CA GLN A 67 6.84 12.41 -1.76
C GLN A 67 6.07 11.59 -0.72
N LEU A 68 6.73 11.36 0.41
CA LEU A 68 6.13 10.79 1.60
C LEU A 68 5.74 11.91 2.57
N SER A 69 4.71 11.67 3.38
CA SER A 69 4.29 12.56 4.47
C SER A 69 5.41 12.72 5.51
N ASP A 70 5.54 13.90 6.10
CA ASP A 70 6.50 14.12 7.20
C ASP A 70 6.09 13.39 8.50
N MET A 71 4.85 12.91 8.58
CA MET A 71 4.32 12.22 9.75
C MET A 71 4.54 10.70 9.67
N LEU A 72 4.89 10.12 10.81
CA LEU A 72 4.94 8.68 11.02
C LEU A 72 3.68 8.22 11.75
N GLU A 73 3.12 7.11 11.30
CA GLU A 73 1.94 6.48 11.89
C GLU A 73 2.29 5.12 12.47
N LEU A 74 1.76 4.83 13.66
CA LEU A 74 1.84 3.51 14.27
C LEU A 74 0.68 2.65 13.78
N VAL A 75 0.99 1.52 13.16
CA VAL A 75 0.05 0.68 12.43
C VAL A 75 0.16 -0.75 12.91
N TRP A 76 -0.98 -1.33 13.29
CA TRP A 76 -1.06 -2.75 13.63
C TRP A 76 -0.89 -3.60 12.36
N PRO A 77 -0.20 -4.75 12.44
CA PRO A 77 -0.07 -5.65 11.29
C PRO A 77 -1.42 -6.08 10.69
N SER A 78 -2.47 -6.18 11.50
CA SER A 78 -3.84 -6.51 11.05
C SER A 78 -4.51 -5.40 10.23
N TRP A 79 -3.96 -4.19 10.21
CA TRP A 79 -4.46 -3.07 9.40
C TRP A 79 -3.80 -2.99 8.03
N VAL A 80 -2.75 -3.79 7.79
CA VAL A 80 -2.11 -3.90 6.48
C VAL A 80 -3.00 -4.71 5.55
N VAL A 81 -3.24 -4.17 4.35
CA VAL A 81 -4.10 -4.76 3.33
C VAL A 81 -3.29 -5.64 2.40
N CYS A 82 -2.26 -5.07 1.78
CA CYS A 82 -1.42 -5.76 0.80
C CYS A 82 -0.08 -5.03 0.64
N HIS A 83 0.87 -5.69 -0.02
CA HIS A 83 2.06 -5.01 -0.52
C HIS A 83 1.75 -4.34 -1.85
N PHE A 84 2.58 -3.38 -2.27
CA PHE A 84 2.48 -2.78 -3.59
C PHE A 84 3.85 -2.70 -4.29
N ALA A 85 3.81 -2.65 -5.62
CA ALA A 85 4.94 -2.28 -6.44
C ALA A 85 4.87 -0.78 -6.76
N GLN A 86 6.03 -0.13 -6.84
CA GLN A 86 6.14 1.29 -7.18
C GLN A 86 7.05 1.46 -8.39
N TRP A 87 6.62 2.29 -9.34
CA TRP A 87 7.42 2.70 -10.48
C TRP A 87 7.52 4.22 -10.56
N GLN A 88 8.73 4.75 -10.72
CA GLN A 88 8.95 6.17 -10.91
C GLN A 88 8.44 6.60 -12.29
N TYR A 89 7.34 7.36 -12.32
CA TYR A 89 6.71 7.82 -13.56
C TYR A 89 7.43 9.06 -14.13
N SER A 90 7.76 10.00 -13.24
CA SER A 90 8.33 11.32 -13.50
C SER A 90 9.08 11.80 -12.25
N GLN A 91 9.58 13.04 -12.20
CA GLN A 91 10.28 13.52 -10.99
C GLN A 91 9.35 13.70 -9.78
N GLY A 92 8.08 14.07 -10.00
CA GLY A 92 7.12 14.37 -8.95
C GLY A 92 6.17 13.23 -8.63
N GLU A 93 6.08 12.21 -9.49
CA GLU A 93 5.01 11.23 -9.45
C GLU A 93 5.51 9.79 -9.57
N VAL A 94 4.78 8.90 -8.91
CA VAL A 94 5.00 7.46 -8.88
C VAL A 94 3.71 6.74 -9.22
N VAL A 95 3.82 5.67 -10.01
CA VAL A 95 2.72 4.72 -10.20
C VAL A 95 2.81 3.69 -9.09
N ILE A 96 1.70 3.46 -8.41
CA ILE A 96 1.56 2.42 -7.40
C ILE A 96 0.62 1.35 -7.92
N LEU A 97 1.07 0.10 -7.93
CA LEU A 97 0.29 -1.08 -8.31
C LEU A 97 0.09 -1.98 -7.09
N GLN A 98 -1.16 -2.18 -6.68
CA GLN A 98 -1.47 -3.12 -5.60
C GLN A 98 -1.12 -4.56 -5.99
N LEU A 99 -0.40 -5.25 -5.11
CA LEU A 99 -0.04 -6.67 -5.27
C LEU A 99 -0.97 -7.51 -4.40
N THR A 100 -2.23 -7.58 -4.79
CA THR A 100 -3.23 -8.44 -4.13
C THR A 100 -3.01 -9.89 -4.53
N GLN A 101 -3.04 -10.80 -3.56
CA GLN A 101 -3.07 -12.24 -3.87
C GLN A 101 -4.40 -12.56 -4.55
N VAL A 102 -4.36 -13.25 -5.68
CA VAL A 102 -5.55 -13.90 -6.22
C VAL A 102 -5.76 -15.16 -5.41
N CYS A 103 -6.77 -15.18 -4.54
CA CYS A 103 -7.26 -16.45 -4.01
C CYS A 103 -7.89 -17.19 -5.19
N HIS A 104 -7.19 -18.19 -5.73
CA HIS A 104 -7.90 -19.23 -6.47
C HIS A 104 -8.78 -19.94 -5.45
N GLU A 105 -10.10 -19.77 -5.56
CA GLU A 105 -11.01 -20.75 -4.99
C GLU A 105 -10.67 -22.08 -5.66
N SER A 106 -9.93 -22.93 -4.94
CA SER A 106 -9.85 -24.34 -5.28
C SER A 106 -11.28 -24.86 -5.13
N GLU A 107 -12.00 -25.00 -6.25
CA GLU A 107 -13.22 -25.80 -6.30
C GLU A 107 -12.84 -27.20 -5.82
N PHE A 108 -13.07 -27.47 -4.53
CA PHE A 108 -13.15 -28.83 -4.04
C PHE A 108 -14.41 -29.42 -4.68
N MET A 109 -14.26 -29.96 -5.90
CA MET A 109 -15.23 -30.87 -6.47
C MET A 109 -15.30 -32.09 -5.55
N THR A 110 -16.29 -32.09 -4.66
CA THR A 110 -16.74 -33.29 -4.00
C THR A 110 -17.33 -34.20 -5.08
N ASN A 111 -16.55 -35.18 -5.52
CA ASN A 111 -17.09 -36.28 -6.30
C ASN A 111 -17.98 -37.12 -5.37
N ASN A 112 -19.28 -37.13 -5.68
CA ASN A 112 -20.26 -38.08 -5.14
C ASN A 112 -19.97 -39.51 -5.62
#